data_AF-A0A0C5J9F7-F1
#
_entry.id   AF-A0A0C5J9F7-F1
#
_cell.length_a   1.000
_cell.length_b   1.000
_cell.length_c   1.000
_cell.angle_alpha   90.00
_cell.angle_beta   90.00
_cell.angle_gamma   90.00
#
_symmetry.space_group_name_H-M   'P 1'
#
loop_
_entity.id
_entity.type
_entity.pdbx_description
1 polymer ?
#
loop_
_entity_poly.entity_id
_entity_poly.type
_entity_poly.pdbx_seq_one_letter_code
_entity_poly.pdbx_strand_id
1 'polypeptide(L)'
;MTCTQKLLAWPAVAGVLLFTSCFAVAGPPFLTDDPEPVEYRHHEFYIASQQTKTADGTAGTLPHIEYNYGAAPDLQLHVIGFLAGNCKKTLAST
;
A
#
# COMPACT_ATOMS: atom_id res chain seq x y z
N MET A 1 0.91 -0.11 49.34
CA MET A 1 0.63 -1.11 48.28
C MET A 1 -0.52 -0.54 47.48
N THR A 2 -0.41 -0.08 46.23
CA THR A 2 0.11 -0.73 45.01
C THR A 2 0.49 0.35 43.97
N CYS A 3 1.75 0.39 43.52
CA CYS A 3 2.21 1.34 42.47
C CYS A 3 2.72 0.63 41.20
N THR A 4 2.74 -0.71 41.17
CA THR A 4 3.57 -1.46 40.19
C THR A 4 2.77 -2.35 39.23
N GLN A 5 1.48 -2.08 38.99
CA GLN A 5 0.63 -2.99 38.19
C GLN A 5 0.47 -2.61 36.70
N LYS A 6 0.95 -1.43 36.26
CA LYS A 6 0.75 -0.97 34.87
C LYS A 6 1.87 -1.36 33.88
N LEU A 7 3.06 -1.71 34.37
CA LEU A 7 4.23 -1.94 33.50
C LEU A 7 4.29 -3.34 32.87
N LEU A 8 3.61 -4.33 33.46
CA LEU A 8 3.62 -5.72 32.96
C LEU A 8 2.56 -5.98 31.86
N ALA A 9 1.56 -5.10 31.73
CA ALA A 9 0.43 -5.32 30.83
C ALA A 9 0.79 -5.12 29.35
N TRP A 10 1.71 -4.21 29.03
CA TRP A 10 2.06 -3.87 27.64
C TRP A 10 2.80 -4.98 26.87
N PRO A 11 3.85 -5.64 27.43
CA PRO A 11 4.50 -6.73 26.71
C PRO A 11 3.58 -7.93 26.53
N ALA A 12 2.69 -8.20 27.49
CA ALA A 12 1.69 -9.26 27.38
C ALA A 12 0.67 -8.95 26.28
N VAL A 13 0.16 -7.72 26.20
CA VAL A 13 -0.77 -7.29 25.15
C VAL A 13 -0.09 -7.33 23.77
N ALA A 14 1.15 -6.85 23.65
CA ALA A 14 1.91 -6.93 22.40
C ALA A 14 2.16 -8.39 21.98
N GLY A 15 2.52 -9.26 22.93
CA GLY A 15 2.70 -10.69 22.68
C GLY A 15 1.42 -11.39 22.23
N VAL A 16 0.28 -11.06 22.82
CA VAL A 16 -1.04 -11.59 22.41
C VAL A 16 -1.38 -11.13 21.00
N LEU A 17 -1.19 -9.85 20.67
CA LEU A 17 -1.45 -9.32 19.32
C LEU A 17 -0.61 -10.05 18.25
N LEU A 18 0.68 -10.26 18.50
CA LEU A 18 1.57 -11.01 17.61
C LEU A 18 1.20 -12.49 17.47
N PHE A 19 0.67 -13.11 18.53
CA PHE A 19 0.21 -14.51 18.47
C PHE A 19 -1.10 -14.64 17.67
N THR A 20 -2.02 -13.69 17.82
CA THR A 20 -3.31 -13.73 17.11
C THR A 20 -3.20 -13.51 15.61
N SER A 21 -2.16 -12.82 15.12
CA SER A 21 -1.93 -12.65 13.67
C SER A 21 -1.54 -13.94 12.93
N CYS A 22 -1.20 -15.02 13.63
CA CYS A 22 -0.76 -16.26 13.01
C CYS A 22 -1.91 -17.16 12.50
N PHE A 23 -3.14 -16.91 12.97
CA PHE A 23 -4.32 -17.73 12.63
C PHE A 23 -5.32 -16.95 11.79
N ALA A 24 -5.01 -16.75 10.51
CA ALA A 24 -5.97 -16.26 9.52
C ALA A 24 -6.68 -17.45 8.85
N VAL A 25 -7.97 -17.63 9.11
CA VAL A 25 -8.81 -18.57 8.36
C VAL A 25 -9.33 -17.83 7.13
N ALA A 26 -8.70 -18.07 5.98
CA ALA A 26 -9.22 -17.59 4.70
C ALA A 26 -10.48 -18.39 4.33
N GLY A 27 -11.48 -17.70 3.76
CA GLY A 27 -12.71 -18.31 3.26
C GLY A 27 -12.48 -19.24 2.06
N PRO A 28 -13.55 -19.80 1.46
CA PRO A 28 -13.43 -20.57 0.22
C PRO A 28 -12.68 -19.75 -0.84
N PRO A 29 -11.86 -20.39 -1.70
CA PRO A 29 -11.01 -19.69 -2.65
C PRO A 29 -11.87 -18.80 -3.54
N PHE A 30 -11.63 -17.50 -3.47
CA PHE A 30 -12.25 -16.57 -4.39
C PHE A 30 -11.62 -16.81 -5.77
N LEU A 31 -12.44 -17.12 -6.77
CA LEU A 31 -12.01 -17.09 -8.17
C LEU A 31 -12.04 -15.63 -8.65
N THR A 32 -11.20 -14.82 -8.05
CA THR A 32 -10.92 -13.44 -8.46
C THR A 32 -9.56 -13.46 -9.13
N ASP A 33 -9.37 -12.66 -10.18
CA ASP A 33 -8.05 -12.39 -10.77
C ASP A 33 -7.27 -11.45 -9.83
N ASP A 34 -7.14 -11.86 -8.55
CA ASP A 34 -6.42 -11.10 -7.55
C ASP A 34 -4.94 -11.09 -7.96
N PRO A 35 -4.29 -9.91 -7.98
CA PRO A 35 -2.90 -9.82 -8.41
C PRO A 35 -2.03 -10.76 -7.56
N GLU A 36 -1.36 -11.69 -8.23
CA GLU A 36 -0.43 -12.60 -7.58
C GLU A 36 0.81 -11.80 -7.10
N PRO A 37 1.29 -12.04 -5.87
CA PRO A 37 2.54 -11.43 -5.41
C PRO A 37 3.70 -11.77 -6.35
N VAL A 38 4.65 -10.83 -6.49
CA VAL A 38 5.90 -11.11 -7.22
C VAL A 38 6.60 -12.34 -6.63
N GLU A 39 7.05 -13.22 -7.52
CA GLU A 39 7.73 -14.46 -7.15
C GLU A 39 8.90 -14.20 -6.20
N TYR A 40 9.15 -15.15 -5.29
CA TYR A 40 10.22 -15.03 -4.31
C TYR A 40 11.57 -14.69 -4.97
N ARG A 41 12.26 -13.67 -4.43
CA ARG A 41 13.52 -13.10 -4.94
C ARG A 41 13.45 -12.43 -6.32
N HIS A 42 12.26 -12.19 -6.84
CA HIS A 42 12.08 -11.43 -8.08
C HIS A 42 11.86 -9.95 -7.80
N HIS A 43 12.23 -9.16 -8.80
CA HIS A 43 12.21 -7.71 -8.78
C HIS A 43 11.44 -7.22 -9.99
N GLU A 44 10.43 -6.40 -9.77
CA GLU A 44 9.73 -5.70 -10.84
C GLU A 44 9.80 -4.20 -10.61
N PHE A 45 9.95 -3.46 -11.71
CA PHE A 45 10.11 -2.02 -11.69
C PHE A 45 9.24 -1.41 -12.78
N TYR A 46 8.33 -0.54 -12.39
CA TYR A 46 7.39 0.12 -13.28
C TYR A 46 7.59 1.63 -13.25
N ILE A 47 7.49 2.24 -14.44
CA ILE A 47 7.39 3.68 -14.62
C ILE A 47 6.08 3.92 -15.35
N ALA A 48 5.16 4.64 -14.71
CA ALA A 48 3.92 5.02 -15.34
C ALA A 48 3.47 6.41 -14.89
N SER A 49 2.49 6.99 -15.57
CA SER A 49 1.91 8.29 -15.21
C SER A 49 0.40 8.18 -15.31
N GLN A 50 -0.30 8.87 -14.42
CA GLN A 50 -1.76 8.91 -14.43
C GLN A 50 -2.22 10.33 -14.70
N GLN A 51 -3.24 10.47 -15.54
CA GLN A 51 -3.84 11.77 -15.85
C GLN A 51 -5.36 11.65 -15.87
N THR A 52 -6.02 12.71 -15.42
CA THR A 52 -7.48 12.85 -15.46
C THR A 52 -7.81 14.21 -16.04
N LYS A 53 -8.62 14.20 -17.11
CA LYS A 53 -9.11 15.41 -17.77
C LYS A 53 -10.57 15.64 -17.42
N THR A 54 -10.89 16.84 -16.97
CA THR A 54 -12.24 17.28 -16.60
C THR A 54 -12.65 18.51 -17.41
N ALA A 55 -13.88 19.00 -17.20
CA ALA A 55 -14.33 20.24 -17.81
C ALA A 55 -13.44 21.44 -17.39
N ASP A 56 -13.03 21.48 -16.12
CA ASP A 56 -12.34 22.63 -15.49
C ASP A 56 -10.81 22.60 -15.64
N GLY A 57 -10.24 21.50 -16.13
CA GLY A 57 -8.79 21.35 -16.23
C GLY A 57 -8.32 19.91 -16.32
N THR A 58 -7.01 19.74 -16.25
CA THR A 58 -6.32 18.45 -16.22
C THR A 58 -5.55 18.32 -14.91
N ALA A 59 -5.69 17.18 -14.24
CA ALA A 59 -4.86 16.78 -13.12
C ALA A 59 -4.02 15.57 -13.53
N GLY A 60 -2.83 15.40 -12.96
CA GLY A 60 -2.04 14.22 -13.21
C GLY A 60 -0.88 14.05 -12.27
N THR A 61 -0.24 12.90 -12.34
CA THR A 61 1.03 12.63 -11.68
C THR A 61 2.16 12.77 -12.69
N LEU A 62 3.31 13.26 -12.24
CA LEU A 62 4.58 12.95 -12.90
C LEU A 62 4.78 11.42 -12.95
N PRO A 63 5.76 10.94 -13.74
CA PRO A 63 6.09 9.52 -13.73
C PRO A 63 6.25 9.01 -12.31
N HIS A 64 5.35 8.12 -11.90
CA HIS A 64 5.46 7.38 -10.67
C HIS A 64 6.44 6.24 -10.89
N ILE A 65 7.26 6.03 -9.88
CA ILE A 65 8.20 4.93 -9.82
C ILE A 65 7.59 3.93 -8.85
N GLU A 66 7.37 2.72 -9.34
CA GLU A 66 6.89 1.60 -8.56
C GLU A 66 7.93 0.49 -8.57
N TYR A 67 8.23 -0.03 -7.38
CA TYR A 67 9.17 -1.11 -7.19
C TYR A 67 8.56 -2.20 -6.31
N ASN A 68 8.61 -3.42 -6.82
CA ASN A 68 8.03 -4.61 -6.23
C ASN A 68 9.11 -5.66 -6.00
N TYR A 69 9.18 -6.20 -4.79
CA TYR A 69 10.18 -7.21 -4.41
C TYR A 69 9.56 -8.38 -3.65
N GLY A 70 9.74 -9.61 -4.15
CA GLY A 70 9.33 -10.83 -3.45
C GLY A 70 10.26 -11.17 -2.29
N ALA A 71 9.94 -10.68 -1.08
CA ALA A 71 10.79 -10.80 0.11
C ALA A 71 10.74 -12.19 0.77
N ALA A 72 9.63 -12.92 0.62
CA ALA A 72 9.46 -14.31 1.04
C ALA A 72 8.43 -15.00 0.12
N PRO A 73 8.25 -16.34 0.17
CA PRO A 73 7.15 -16.99 -0.51
C PRO A 73 5.81 -16.33 -0.14
N ASP A 74 5.02 -15.99 -1.16
CA ASP A 74 3.72 -15.30 -1.03
C ASP A 74 3.78 -13.93 -0.31
N LEU A 75 4.97 -13.29 -0.25
CA LEU A 75 5.18 -11.98 0.36
C LEU A 75 5.92 -11.04 -0.58
N GLN A 76 5.26 -9.93 -0.93
CA GLN A 76 5.82 -8.85 -1.73
C GLN A 76 5.92 -7.55 -0.91
N LEU A 77 7.06 -6.87 -1.02
CA LEU A 77 7.23 -5.48 -0.59
C LEU A 77 7.00 -4.58 -1.80
N HIS A 78 6.07 -3.64 -1.67
CA HIS A 78 5.70 -2.68 -2.70
C HIS A 78 6.00 -1.26 -2.23
N VAL A 79 6.72 -0.50 -3.04
CA VAL A 79 7.00 0.93 -2.80
C VAL A 79 6.68 1.71 -4.06
N ILE A 80 5.83 2.72 -3.91
CA ILE A 80 5.48 3.66 -4.98
C ILE A 80 5.75 5.10 -4.54
N GLY A 81 6.39 5.87 -5.42
CA GLY A 81 6.67 7.29 -5.21
C GLY A 81 6.25 8.12 -6.42
N PHE A 82 5.58 9.24 -6.19
CA PHE A 82 5.14 10.16 -7.23
C PHE A 82 4.98 11.60 -6.77
N LEU A 83 5.00 12.52 -7.73
CA LEU A 83 4.63 13.92 -7.55
C LEU A 83 3.35 14.19 -8.34
N ALA A 84 2.38 14.87 -7.74
CA ALA A 84 1.12 15.24 -8.38
C ALA A 84 1.07 16.73 -8.74
N GLY A 85 0.36 17.08 -9.81
CA GLY A 85 0.19 18.46 -10.28
C GLY A 85 -1.14 18.67 -11.01
N ASN A 86 -1.62 19.91 -10.99
CA ASN A 86 -2.89 20.31 -11.60
C ASN A 86 -2.69 21.48 -12.57
N CYS A 87 -3.38 21.44 -13.71
CA CYS A 87 -3.46 22.51 -14.69
C CYS A 87 -4.94 22.92 -14.87
N LYS A 88 -5.29 24.14 -14.46
CA LYS A 88 -6.65 24.69 -14.65
C LYS A 88 -6.81 25.22 -16.07
N LYS A 89 -8.00 25.10 -16.65
CA LYS A 89 -8.34 25.86 -17.86
C LYS A 89 -8.52 27.33 -17.47
N THR A 90 -7.68 28.20 -18.02
CA THR A 90 -7.91 29.65 -17.96
C THR A 90 -9.15 29.95 -18.80
N LEU A 91 -10.25 30.35 -18.15
CA LEU A 91 -11.40 30.94 -18.84
C LEU A 91 -10.92 32.26 -19.44
N ALA A 92 -10.70 32.30 -20.75
CA ALA A 92 -10.51 33.54 -21.46
C ALA A 92 -11.83 34.31 -21.37
N SER A 93 -11.83 35.39 -20.57
CA SER A 93 -12.92 36.38 -20.53
C SER A 93 -13.14 36.89 -21.96
N THR A 94 -14.24 36.47 -22.58
CA THR A 94 -14.78 37.08 -23.80
C THR A 94 -15.78 38.15 -23.39
#